data_AF-A0AAU2XAJ5-F1
#
_entry.id   AF-A0AAU2XAJ5-F1
#
_cell.length_a   1.000
_cell.length_b   1.000
_cell.length_c   1.000
_cell.angle_alpha   90.00
_cell.angle_beta   90.00
_cell.angle_gamma   90.00
#
_symmetry.space_group_name_H-M   'P 1'
#
loop_
_entity.id
_entity.type
_entity.pdbx_description
1 polymer ?
#
loop_
_entity_poly.entity_id
_entity_poly.type
_entity_poly.pdbx_seq_one_letter_code
_entity_poly.pdbx_strand_id
1 'polypeptide(L)'
;MEPYAADQHYVYLYRDNDNGAVCYVGYGMHIDRALSHAQGSHNAALGAWLQEGCFELSAAGPYRDAAEGLNVEAALISALHPLFNVHPGNGAKFRPIGVPNELAARIQGPPITTEELGRKAGGALAVYLSGSGETTDGRLKFHAAHPDLQVLAEHVEGWWQVDRHVESWRADPKAGPQVLLAISGPIKLRFVAGAFAIDTAQWGANPDEFKDGSLWKVPLLDRDNGDACELRGQRVSDLRFGQGRWAHYRWIDAEGTIRPYPGQAD
;
A
#
# COMPACT_ATOMS: atom_id res chain seq x y z
N MET A 1 -35.53 36.26 17.18
CA MET A 1 -34.83 35.06 17.67
C MET A 1 -34.61 34.21 16.43
N GLU A 2 -33.48 34.39 15.76
CA GLU A 2 -33.18 33.60 14.57
C GLU A 2 -33.00 32.14 14.97
N PRO A 3 -33.50 31.18 14.16
CA PRO A 3 -33.32 29.78 14.45
C PRO A 3 -31.83 29.46 14.45
N TYR A 4 -31.36 28.71 15.46
CA TYR A 4 -30.02 28.14 15.49
C TYR A 4 -29.71 27.56 14.10
N ALA A 5 -28.74 28.14 13.41
CA ALA A 5 -28.29 27.62 12.12
C ALA A 5 -27.92 26.15 12.33
N ALA A 6 -28.46 25.27 11.49
CA ALA A 6 -28.15 23.84 11.52
C ALA A 6 -26.61 23.65 11.58
N ASP A 7 -26.16 22.62 12.27
CA ASP A 7 -24.72 22.30 12.36
C ASP A 7 -24.11 22.29 10.95
N GLN A 8 -23.05 23.08 10.76
CA GLN A 8 -22.38 23.25 9.46
C GLN A 8 -20.95 22.73 9.58
N HIS A 9 -20.65 21.65 8.88
CA HIS A 9 -19.38 20.94 9.05
C HIS A 9 -18.28 21.59 8.19
N TYR A 10 -17.20 22.04 8.81
CA TYR A 10 -16.06 22.66 8.12
C TYR A 10 -14.76 21.93 8.44
N VAL A 11 -13.85 21.94 7.46
CA VAL A 11 -12.44 21.60 7.66
C VAL A 11 -11.61 22.83 7.37
N TYR A 12 -10.68 23.15 8.25
CA TYR A 12 -9.81 24.32 8.14
C TYR A 12 -8.35 23.91 8.24
N LEU A 13 -7.47 24.72 7.67
CA LEU A 13 -6.03 24.55 7.76
C LEU A 13 -5.32 25.86 8.05
N TYR A 14 -4.25 25.76 8.82
CA TYR A 14 -3.28 26.82 9.03
C TYR A 14 -2.05 26.54 8.20
N ARG A 15 -1.61 27.56 7.46
CA ARG A 15 -0.41 27.53 6.63
C ARG A 15 0.60 28.55 7.13
N ASP A 16 1.86 28.17 7.15
CA ASP A 16 2.98 29.07 7.42
C ASP A 16 3.15 30.05 6.24
N ASN A 17 3.21 31.35 6.54
CA ASN A 17 3.31 32.39 5.50
C ASN A 17 4.68 32.44 4.81
N ASP A 18 5.74 31.99 5.48
CA ASP A 18 7.11 32.10 4.99
C ASP A 18 7.43 30.98 4.00
N ASN A 19 6.97 29.75 4.28
CA ASN A 19 7.31 28.57 3.47
C ASN A 19 6.10 27.89 2.82
N GLY A 20 4.87 28.31 3.13
CA GLY A 20 3.64 27.77 2.56
C GLY A 20 3.27 26.35 3.06
N ALA A 21 3.98 25.81 4.05
CA ALA A 21 3.69 24.50 4.61
C ALA A 21 2.39 24.53 5.42
N VAL A 22 1.59 23.47 5.30
CA VAL A 22 0.40 23.27 6.14
C VAL A 22 0.86 22.77 7.51
N CYS A 23 0.64 23.59 8.54
CA CYS A 23 1.13 23.34 9.89
C CYS A 23 0.06 22.72 10.81
N TYR A 24 -1.22 22.95 10.51
CA TYR A 24 -2.33 22.34 11.24
C TYR A 24 -3.56 22.18 10.35
N VAL A 25 -4.32 21.11 10.57
CA VAL A 25 -5.63 20.83 9.97
C VAL A 25 -6.60 20.50 11.09
N GLY A 26 -7.82 21.02 11.01
CA GLY A 26 -8.85 20.73 12.01
C GLY A 26 -10.26 20.71 11.45
N TYR A 27 -11.14 20.03 12.16
CA TYR A 27 -12.58 19.99 11.93
C TYR A 27 -13.36 20.84 12.94
N GLY A 28 -14.52 21.37 12.51
CA GLY A 28 -15.47 22.07 13.38
C GLY A 28 -16.90 22.05 12.85
N MET A 29 -17.88 22.10 13.76
CA MET A 29 -19.33 22.20 13.45
C MET A 29 -19.79 23.63 13.16
N HIS A 30 -18.88 24.60 13.31
CA HIS A 30 -19.07 26.00 12.96
C HIS A 30 -17.74 26.57 12.48
N ILE A 31 -17.78 27.53 11.56
CA ILE A 31 -16.57 28.17 11.02
C ILE A 31 -15.74 28.86 12.11
N ASP A 32 -16.38 29.39 13.15
CA ASP A 32 -15.73 30.05 14.29
C ASP A 32 -14.78 29.13 15.06
N ARG A 33 -14.96 27.80 14.94
CA ARG A 33 -14.01 26.82 15.50
C ARG A 33 -12.60 27.04 14.96
N ALA A 34 -12.48 27.44 13.69
CA ALA A 34 -11.21 27.75 13.05
C ALA A 34 -10.52 28.98 13.66
N LEU A 35 -11.25 29.89 14.31
CA LEU A 35 -10.67 31.06 14.98
C LEU A 35 -10.36 30.80 16.46
N SER A 36 -10.99 29.79 17.06
CA SER A 36 -10.88 29.52 18.51
C SER A 36 -9.46 29.20 18.99
N HIS A 37 -8.61 28.59 18.15
CA HIS A 37 -7.23 28.25 18.57
C HIS A 37 -6.36 29.48 18.82
N ALA A 38 -6.64 30.61 18.16
CA ALA A 38 -5.93 31.87 18.39
C ALA A 38 -6.25 32.48 19.78
N GLN A 39 -7.39 32.12 20.36
CA GLN A 39 -7.82 32.56 21.70
C GLN A 39 -7.41 31.58 22.81
N GLY A 40 -6.94 30.39 22.44
CA GLY A 40 -6.48 29.35 23.35
C GLY A 40 -6.58 27.99 22.70
N SER A 41 -5.45 27.30 22.56
CA SER A 41 -5.41 25.92 22.07
C SER A 41 -5.04 24.95 23.19
N HIS A 42 -5.67 23.78 23.22
CA HIS A 42 -5.23 22.67 24.07
C HIS A 42 -3.88 22.08 23.62
N ASN A 43 -3.42 22.42 22.41
CA ASN A 43 -2.09 22.14 21.95
C ASN A 43 -1.20 23.38 22.21
N ALA A 44 -0.37 23.32 23.25
CA ALA A 44 0.49 24.43 23.65
C ALA A 44 1.48 24.86 22.55
N ALA A 45 1.97 23.92 21.74
CA ALA A 45 2.89 24.22 20.64
C ALA A 45 2.19 24.97 19.51
N LEU A 46 0.98 24.52 19.12
CA LEU A 46 0.13 25.23 18.16
C LEU A 46 -0.19 26.64 18.69
N GLY A 47 -0.60 26.74 19.96
CA GLY A 47 -0.93 28.01 20.59
C GLY A 47 0.25 29.00 20.55
N ALA A 48 1.46 28.54 20.90
CA ALA A 48 2.66 29.36 20.85
C ALA A 48 2.96 29.86 19.43
N TRP A 49 2.90 28.98 18.44
CA TRP A 49 3.13 29.35 17.03
C TRP A 49 2.08 30.35 16.51
N LEU A 50 0.81 30.17 16.88
CA LEU A 50 -0.24 31.12 16.49
C LEU A 50 -0.05 32.53 17.09
N GLN A 51 0.63 32.67 18.23
CA GLN A 51 0.96 33.99 18.81
C GLN A 51 2.00 34.76 17.98
N GLU A 52 2.80 34.07 17.17
CA GLU A 52 3.76 34.71 16.26
C GLU A 52 3.03 35.45 15.11
N GLY A 53 1.79 35.07 14.79
CA GLY A 53 0.93 35.77 13.84
C GLY A 53 1.28 35.58 12.36
N CYS A 54 2.31 34.80 12.04
CA CYS A 54 2.79 34.57 10.67
C CYS A 54 2.11 33.36 10.00
N PHE A 55 0.78 33.40 9.85
CA PHE A 55 0.04 32.31 9.22
C PHE A 55 -1.12 32.78 8.33
N GLU A 56 -1.54 31.90 7.42
CA GLU A 56 -2.76 32.00 6.63
C GLU A 56 -3.76 30.95 7.14
N LEU A 57 -4.99 31.37 7.42
CA LEU A 57 -6.10 30.48 7.77
C LEU A 57 -7.05 30.35 6.58
N SER A 58 -7.34 29.12 6.17
CA SER A 58 -8.33 28.82 5.13
C SER A 58 -9.27 27.71 5.59
N ALA A 59 -10.49 27.70 5.06
CA ALA A 59 -11.51 26.72 5.39
C ALA A 59 -12.29 26.29 4.16
N ALA A 60 -12.77 25.04 4.18
CA ALA A 60 -13.65 24.45 3.19
C ALA A 60 -14.90 23.89 3.87
N GLY A 61 -16.04 23.99 3.18
CA GLY A 61 -17.36 23.58 3.65
C GLY A 61 -18.46 24.57 3.23
N PRO A 62 -19.70 24.39 3.73
CA PRO A 62 -20.10 23.33 4.64
C PRO A 62 -20.15 21.95 3.94
N TYR A 63 -19.63 20.92 4.60
CA TYR A 63 -19.79 19.52 4.22
C TYR A 63 -21.16 18.99 4.64
N ARG A 64 -21.62 17.92 4.01
CA ARG A 64 -22.96 17.37 4.19
C ARG A 64 -23.24 16.94 5.63
N ASP A 65 -22.24 16.31 6.26
CA ASP A 65 -22.36 15.73 7.59
C ASP A 65 -20.98 15.66 8.29
N ALA A 66 -20.98 15.35 9.59
CA ALA A 66 -19.77 15.22 10.38
C ALA A 66 -18.83 14.11 9.86
N ALA A 67 -19.39 13.03 9.31
CA ALA A 67 -18.59 11.92 8.80
C ALA A 67 -17.78 12.34 7.57
N GLU A 68 -18.35 13.11 6.66
CA GLU A 68 -17.65 13.69 5.53
C GLU A 68 -16.54 14.65 5.99
N GLY A 69 -16.84 15.58 6.91
CA GLY A 69 -15.85 16.51 7.44
C GLY A 69 -14.66 15.82 8.12
N LEU A 70 -14.92 14.82 8.97
CA LEU A 70 -13.88 14.03 9.65
C LEU A 70 -13.06 13.18 8.66
N ASN A 71 -13.67 12.68 7.57
CA ASN A 71 -12.95 11.99 6.51
C ASN A 71 -11.99 12.92 5.75
N VAL A 72 -12.43 14.14 5.44
CA VAL A 72 -11.57 15.12 4.77
C VAL A 72 -10.43 15.56 5.70
N GLU A 73 -10.71 15.82 6.98
CA GLU A 73 -9.70 16.16 7.98
C GLU A 73 -8.63 15.08 8.07
N ALA A 74 -9.03 13.82 8.29
CA ALA A 74 -8.09 12.70 8.42
C ALA A 74 -7.28 12.46 7.13
N ALA A 75 -7.90 12.63 5.96
CA ALA A 75 -7.22 12.52 4.68
C ALA A 75 -6.12 13.60 4.55
N LEU A 76 -6.45 14.87 4.82
CA LEU A 76 -5.49 15.97 4.78
C LEU A 76 -4.34 15.79 5.78
N ILE A 77 -4.64 15.41 7.02
CA ILE A 77 -3.60 15.12 8.04
C ILE A 77 -2.66 14.02 7.55
N SER A 78 -3.22 12.93 7.01
CA SER A 78 -2.42 11.80 6.54
C SER A 78 -1.56 12.08 5.30
N ALA A 79 -1.96 13.04 4.45
CA ALA A 79 -1.21 13.41 3.25
C ALA A 79 -0.15 14.49 3.52
N LEU A 80 -0.47 15.46 4.36
CA LEU A 80 0.35 16.66 4.54
C LEU A 80 1.29 16.57 5.75
N HIS A 81 1.05 15.62 6.65
CA HIS A 81 1.80 15.47 7.90
C HIS A 81 2.02 16.80 8.65
N PRO A 82 0.95 17.55 8.99
CA PRO A 82 1.10 18.88 9.57
C PRO A 82 1.79 18.82 10.93
N LEU A 83 2.69 19.79 11.17
CA LEU A 83 3.57 19.83 12.35
C LEU A 83 2.81 19.73 13.69
N PHE A 84 1.65 20.38 13.79
CA PHE A 84 0.92 20.50 15.05
C PHE A 84 -0.26 19.52 15.20
N ASN A 85 -0.50 18.64 14.23
CA ASN A 85 -1.50 17.58 14.37
C ASN A 85 -0.94 16.40 15.16
N VAL A 86 -1.28 16.32 16.45
CA VAL A 86 -0.89 15.19 17.32
C VAL A 86 -1.70 13.93 17.02
N HIS A 87 -2.97 14.09 16.64
CA HIS A 87 -3.85 12.99 16.28
C HIS A 87 -4.02 12.90 14.76
N PRO A 88 -4.05 11.67 14.19
CA PRO A 88 -4.14 11.46 12.74
C PRO A 88 -5.56 11.65 12.15
N GLY A 89 -6.52 12.12 12.96
CA GLY A 89 -7.94 12.14 12.61
C GLY A 89 -8.62 10.76 12.71
N ASN A 90 -9.96 10.76 12.74
CA ASN A 90 -10.80 9.58 12.93
C ASN A 90 -11.43 9.04 11.63
N GLY A 91 -11.07 9.60 10.47
CA GLY A 91 -11.65 9.26 9.17
C GLY A 91 -10.71 8.50 8.23
N ALA A 92 -11.08 8.48 6.95
CA ALA A 92 -10.30 7.89 5.86
C ALA A 92 -8.91 8.54 5.73
N LYS A 93 -7.89 7.73 5.48
CA LYS A 93 -6.49 8.15 5.32
C LYS A 93 -6.00 7.81 3.92
N PHE A 94 -5.03 8.56 3.42
CA PHE A 94 -4.29 8.13 2.24
C PHE A 94 -3.58 6.80 2.53
N ARG A 95 -3.70 5.88 1.58
CA ARG A 95 -3.20 4.51 1.66
C ARG A 95 -2.58 4.13 0.32
N PRO A 96 -1.74 3.08 0.25
CA PRO A 96 -1.27 2.60 -1.03
C PRO A 96 -2.47 2.15 -1.87
N ILE A 97 -2.38 2.38 -3.18
CA ILE A 97 -3.49 2.09 -4.08
C ILE A 97 -3.76 0.57 -4.05
N GLY A 98 -5.01 0.17 -3.86
CA GLY A 98 -5.40 -1.25 -3.84
C GLY A 98 -5.17 -1.99 -2.52
N VAL A 99 -4.91 -1.24 -1.45
CA VAL A 99 -4.71 -1.77 -0.09
C VAL A 99 -5.90 -1.37 0.77
N PRO A 100 -6.45 -2.24 1.63
CA PRO A 100 -7.59 -1.93 2.50
C PRO A 100 -7.30 -0.84 3.56
N ASN A 101 -8.34 -0.22 4.12
CA ASN A 101 -8.19 0.98 4.97
C ASN A 101 -7.46 0.65 6.29
N GLU A 102 -7.69 -0.54 6.83
CA GLU A 102 -7.01 -1.04 8.03
C GLU A 102 -5.47 -1.11 7.86
N LEU A 103 -4.98 -1.17 6.62
CA LEU A 103 -3.55 -1.22 6.31
C LEU A 103 -2.97 0.13 5.86
N ALA A 104 -3.74 1.23 5.96
CA ALA A 104 -3.33 2.54 5.45
C ALA A 104 -1.99 3.05 6.01
N ALA A 105 -1.71 2.74 7.27
CA ALA A 105 -0.48 3.18 7.94
C ALA A 105 0.81 2.63 7.29
N ARG A 106 0.74 1.53 6.54
CA ARG A 106 1.93 0.90 5.94
C ARG A 106 2.62 1.76 4.88
N ILE A 107 1.90 2.69 4.24
CA ILE A 107 2.53 3.62 3.30
C ILE A 107 3.52 4.59 3.99
N GLN A 108 3.30 4.86 5.27
CA GLN A 108 4.10 5.80 6.04
C GLN A 108 5.42 5.17 6.51
N GLY A 109 5.50 3.84 6.58
CA GLY A 109 6.74 3.13 6.87
C GLY A 109 7.78 3.31 5.76
N PRO A 110 9.09 3.19 6.07
CA PRO A 110 10.13 3.19 5.05
C PRO A 110 9.89 2.03 4.06
N PRO A 111 10.26 2.19 2.77
CA PRO A 111 10.22 1.08 1.84
C PRO A 111 11.06 -0.10 2.34
N ILE A 112 10.53 -1.31 2.21
CA ILE A 112 11.26 -2.55 2.48
C ILE A 112 12.20 -2.83 1.30
N THR A 113 13.45 -3.14 1.61
CA THR A 113 14.43 -3.57 0.61
C THR A 113 14.16 -5.00 0.15
N THR A 114 14.72 -5.39 -0.98
CA THR A 114 14.65 -6.79 -1.44
C THR A 114 15.24 -7.76 -0.41
N GLU A 115 16.29 -7.32 0.29
CA GLU A 115 16.98 -8.11 1.30
C GLU A 115 16.08 -8.41 2.51
N GLU A 116 15.47 -7.37 3.08
CA GLU A 116 14.54 -7.48 4.20
C GLU A 116 13.28 -8.26 3.81
N LEU A 117 12.81 -8.08 2.57
CA LEU A 117 11.66 -8.79 2.04
C LEU A 117 11.92 -10.31 1.99
N GLY A 118 13.08 -10.73 1.49
CA GLY A 118 13.49 -12.14 1.48
C GLY A 118 13.52 -12.75 2.87
N ARG A 119 14.16 -12.06 3.83
CA ARG A 119 14.22 -12.51 5.24
C ARG A 119 12.85 -12.57 5.91
N LYS A 120 12.03 -11.54 5.72
CA LYS A 120 10.69 -11.47 6.33
C LYS A 120 9.76 -12.55 5.79
N ALA A 121 9.88 -12.88 4.50
CA ALA A 121 9.10 -13.93 3.86
C ALA A 121 9.68 -15.33 4.06
N GLY A 122 10.94 -15.48 4.46
CA GLY A 122 11.65 -16.77 4.40
C GLY A 122 11.94 -17.22 2.96
N GLY A 123 11.99 -16.27 2.02
CA GLY A 123 12.02 -16.49 0.58
C GLY A 123 10.71 -16.07 -0.09
N ALA A 124 10.81 -15.32 -1.20
CA ALA A 124 9.68 -14.78 -1.91
C ALA A 124 9.78 -14.96 -3.43
N LEU A 125 8.64 -15.20 -4.06
CA LEU A 125 8.48 -15.09 -5.51
C LEU A 125 7.68 -13.81 -5.78
N ALA A 126 8.33 -12.78 -6.29
CA ALA A 126 7.67 -11.53 -6.64
C ALA A 126 7.31 -11.51 -8.12
N VAL A 127 6.06 -11.15 -8.43
CA VAL A 127 5.55 -11.02 -9.79
C VAL A 127 5.01 -9.61 -10.02
N TYR A 128 5.17 -9.10 -11.24
CA TYR A 128 4.66 -7.78 -11.56
C TYR A 128 3.23 -7.83 -12.10
N LEU A 129 2.33 -7.10 -11.47
CA LEU A 129 0.98 -6.87 -11.98
C LEU A 129 0.93 -5.59 -12.80
N SER A 130 0.78 -5.71 -14.11
CA SER A 130 0.42 -4.57 -14.96
C SER A 130 -1.00 -4.10 -14.59
N GLY A 131 -1.18 -2.81 -14.36
CA GLY A 131 -2.49 -2.24 -14.05
C GLY A 131 -3.49 -2.30 -15.21
N SER A 132 -4.78 -2.32 -14.85
CA SER A 132 -6.01 -2.04 -15.61
C SER A 132 -6.26 -2.74 -16.97
N GLY A 133 -7.55 -2.91 -17.27
CA GLY A 133 -8.06 -3.55 -18.48
C GLY A 133 -8.29 -5.05 -18.31
N GLU A 134 -8.32 -5.76 -19.43
CA GLU A 134 -8.44 -7.22 -19.44
C GLU A 134 -7.10 -7.85 -19.85
N THR A 135 -6.85 -9.06 -19.38
CA THR A 135 -5.84 -9.95 -19.94
C THR A 135 -6.28 -10.40 -21.34
N THR A 136 -5.35 -10.95 -22.12
CA THR A 136 -5.64 -11.46 -23.47
C THR A 136 -6.66 -12.60 -23.50
N ASP A 137 -6.91 -13.25 -22.36
CA ASP A 137 -7.88 -14.33 -22.16
C ASP A 137 -9.21 -13.84 -21.54
N GLY A 138 -9.41 -12.51 -21.43
CA GLY A 138 -10.67 -11.90 -20.97
C GLY A 138 -10.84 -11.80 -19.45
N ARG A 139 -9.84 -12.17 -18.65
CA ARG A 139 -9.87 -11.96 -17.19
C ARG A 139 -9.65 -10.48 -16.85
N LEU A 140 -10.30 -10.02 -15.78
CA LEU A 140 -10.13 -8.66 -15.28
C LEU A 140 -8.74 -8.50 -14.66
N LYS A 141 -7.96 -7.53 -15.13
CA LYS A 141 -6.72 -7.15 -14.45
C LYS A 141 -7.02 -6.49 -13.12
N PHE A 142 -6.10 -6.66 -12.18
CA PHE A 142 -6.10 -5.95 -10.91
C PHE A 142 -6.44 -4.46 -11.10
N HIS A 143 -7.55 -4.05 -10.49
CA HIS A 143 -8.01 -2.66 -10.49
C HIS A 143 -7.67 -2.03 -9.14
N ALA A 144 -6.64 -1.19 -9.12
CA ALA A 144 -6.12 -0.67 -7.87
C ALA A 144 -7.13 0.23 -7.09
N ALA A 145 -8.10 0.86 -7.78
CA ALA A 145 -9.15 1.61 -7.08
C ALA A 145 -10.26 0.72 -6.48
N HIS A 146 -10.36 -0.54 -6.94
CA HIS A 146 -11.35 -1.53 -6.51
C HIS A 146 -10.64 -2.88 -6.30
N PRO A 147 -9.76 -2.98 -5.28
CA PRO A 147 -8.94 -4.17 -5.10
C PRO A 147 -9.81 -5.36 -4.69
N ASP A 148 -9.97 -6.29 -5.61
CA ASP A 148 -10.56 -7.60 -5.34
C ASP A 148 -9.42 -8.59 -5.04
N LEU A 149 -9.48 -9.22 -3.87
CA LEU A 149 -8.44 -10.12 -3.42
C LEU A 149 -8.43 -11.44 -4.20
N GLN A 150 -9.60 -11.94 -4.62
CA GLN A 150 -9.72 -13.16 -5.41
C GLN A 150 -9.15 -12.94 -6.81
N VAL A 151 -9.48 -11.81 -7.44
CA VAL A 151 -8.86 -11.42 -8.72
C VAL A 151 -7.34 -11.32 -8.59
N LEU A 152 -6.86 -10.77 -7.48
CA LEU A 152 -5.44 -10.64 -7.22
C LEU A 152 -4.77 -12.01 -7.06
N ALA A 153 -5.36 -12.92 -6.29
CA ALA A 153 -4.91 -14.31 -6.11
C ALA A 153 -4.84 -15.05 -7.47
N GLU A 154 -5.92 -15.03 -8.26
CA GLU A 154 -5.97 -15.67 -9.59
C GLU A 154 -4.91 -15.12 -10.55
N HIS A 155 -4.59 -13.83 -10.44
CA HIS A 155 -3.57 -13.20 -11.26
C HIS A 155 -2.16 -13.59 -10.87
N VAL A 156 -1.85 -13.67 -9.57
CA VAL A 156 -0.53 -14.07 -9.11
C VAL A 156 -0.29 -15.57 -9.23
N GLU A 157 -1.31 -16.41 -9.09
CA GLU A 157 -1.21 -17.86 -9.29
C GLU A 157 -0.93 -18.25 -10.75
N GLY A 158 -0.93 -17.29 -11.67
CA GLY A 158 -0.82 -17.50 -13.10
C GLY A 158 0.38 -18.33 -13.57
N TRP A 159 0.48 -18.48 -14.88
CA TRP A 159 1.48 -19.33 -15.53
C TRP A 159 2.85 -18.64 -15.62
N TRP A 160 3.77 -18.98 -14.71
CA TRP A 160 5.11 -18.38 -14.65
C TRP A 160 6.20 -19.33 -15.13
N GLN A 161 7.20 -18.79 -15.82
CA GLN A 161 8.31 -19.56 -16.37
C GLN A 161 9.35 -19.95 -15.28
N VAL A 162 8.91 -20.69 -14.27
CA VAL A 162 9.72 -21.07 -13.09
C VAL A 162 10.19 -22.53 -13.10
N ASP A 163 9.85 -23.30 -14.15
CA ASP A 163 10.13 -24.75 -14.26
C ASP A 163 11.55 -25.16 -13.85
N ARG A 164 12.52 -24.31 -14.20
CA ARG A 164 13.95 -24.50 -13.92
C ARG A 164 14.32 -24.52 -12.44
N HIS A 165 13.47 -23.98 -11.57
CA HIS A 165 13.69 -23.92 -10.13
C HIS A 165 12.87 -24.97 -9.37
N VAL A 166 11.79 -25.49 -9.99
CA VAL A 166 10.80 -26.35 -9.31
C VAL A 166 11.44 -27.63 -8.79
N GLU A 167 12.40 -28.23 -9.52
CA GLU A 167 13.11 -29.41 -9.03
C GLU A 167 13.91 -29.12 -7.75
N SER A 168 14.63 -27.99 -7.69
CA SER A 168 15.35 -27.59 -6.48
C SER A 168 14.42 -27.25 -5.32
N TRP A 169 13.29 -26.59 -5.59
CA TRP A 169 12.30 -26.25 -4.56
C TRP A 169 11.58 -27.49 -4.06
N ARG A 170 11.40 -28.51 -4.90
CA ARG A 170 10.82 -29.79 -4.47
C ARG A 170 11.79 -30.59 -3.60
N ALA A 171 13.08 -30.57 -3.94
CA ALA A 171 14.11 -31.26 -3.17
C ALA A 171 14.34 -30.62 -1.79
N ASP A 172 14.30 -29.29 -1.73
CA ASP A 172 14.34 -28.52 -0.48
C ASP A 172 13.29 -27.39 -0.48
N PRO A 173 12.06 -27.67 -0.01
CA PRO A 173 10.98 -26.69 0.02
C PRO A 173 11.29 -25.44 0.83
N LYS A 174 12.18 -25.52 1.83
CA LYS A 174 12.54 -24.38 2.67
C LYS A 174 13.50 -23.43 1.98
N ALA A 175 14.29 -23.91 1.01
CA ALA A 175 15.16 -23.08 0.18
C ALA A 175 14.38 -22.37 -0.94
N GLY A 176 13.15 -22.82 -1.25
CA GLY A 176 12.27 -22.19 -2.22
C GLY A 176 11.53 -20.95 -1.70
N PRO A 177 10.76 -20.27 -2.55
CA PRO A 177 9.90 -19.18 -2.13
C PRO A 177 8.77 -19.69 -1.22
N GLN A 178 8.54 -19.00 -0.11
CA GLN A 178 7.44 -19.29 0.83
C GLN A 178 6.25 -18.35 0.62
N VAL A 179 6.49 -17.16 0.05
CA VAL A 179 5.47 -16.14 -0.18
C VAL A 179 5.46 -15.71 -1.64
N LEU A 180 4.28 -15.63 -2.24
CA LEU A 180 4.03 -15.06 -3.56
C LEU A 180 3.58 -13.61 -3.41
N LEU A 181 4.31 -12.69 -4.05
CA LEU A 181 4.06 -11.25 -3.95
C LEU A 181 3.54 -10.68 -5.26
N ALA A 182 2.36 -10.07 -5.21
CA ALA A 182 1.88 -9.16 -6.24
C ALA A 182 2.55 -7.79 -6.07
N ILE A 183 3.43 -7.41 -6.99
CA ILE A 183 4.04 -6.09 -7.00
C ILE A 183 3.35 -5.21 -8.02
N SER A 184 2.98 -4.00 -7.62
CA SER A 184 2.39 -3.00 -8.50
C SER A 184 3.04 -1.63 -8.34
N GLY A 185 2.74 -0.73 -9.28
CA GLY A 185 3.25 0.64 -9.32
C GLY A 185 4.57 0.83 -10.08
N PRO A 186 4.90 2.08 -10.43
CA PRO A 186 6.16 2.42 -11.10
C PRO A 186 7.36 2.22 -10.16
N ILE A 187 8.57 2.06 -10.70
CA ILE A 187 9.79 1.67 -9.94
C ILE A 187 10.01 2.46 -8.63
N LYS A 188 9.77 3.78 -8.63
CA LYS A 188 9.98 4.62 -7.44
C LYS A 188 8.84 4.57 -6.41
N LEU A 189 7.71 3.99 -6.78
CA LEU A 189 6.49 3.89 -5.98
C LEU A 189 5.96 2.45 -5.97
N ARG A 190 6.86 1.46 -6.04
CA ARG A 190 6.44 0.06 -6.00
C ARG A 190 5.90 -0.27 -4.62
N PHE A 191 4.88 -1.10 -4.62
CA PHE A 191 4.28 -1.60 -3.39
C PHE A 191 3.75 -3.02 -3.60
N VAL A 192 3.57 -3.72 -2.49
CA VAL A 192 2.95 -5.05 -2.46
C VAL A 192 1.43 -4.88 -2.50
N ALA A 193 0.78 -5.25 -3.60
CA ALA A 193 -0.68 -5.21 -3.72
C ALA A 193 -1.34 -6.39 -2.98
N GLY A 194 -0.63 -7.51 -2.87
CA GLY A 194 -1.02 -8.71 -2.11
C GLY A 194 0.18 -9.63 -1.88
N ALA A 195 0.13 -10.39 -0.80
CA ALA A 195 1.14 -11.35 -0.38
C ALA A 195 0.46 -12.63 0.11
N PHE A 196 0.77 -13.77 -0.48
CA PHE A 196 0.11 -15.05 -0.18
C PHE A 196 1.12 -16.10 0.19
N ALA A 197 0.79 -16.92 1.17
CA ALA A 197 1.62 -18.07 1.51
C ALA A 197 1.50 -19.14 0.42
N ILE A 198 2.65 -19.64 -0.04
CA ILE A 198 2.75 -20.68 -1.06
C ILE A 198 2.56 -22.05 -0.39
N ASP A 199 1.77 -22.93 -1.01
CA ASP A 199 1.71 -24.33 -0.61
C ASP A 199 2.91 -25.08 -1.19
N THR A 200 4.03 -25.02 -0.46
CA THR A 200 5.30 -25.59 -0.92
C THR A 200 5.27 -27.11 -1.04
N ALA A 201 4.33 -27.80 -0.39
CA ALA A 201 4.16 -29.24 -0.50
C ALA A 201 3.60 -29.65 -1.88
N GLN A 202 2.95 -28.74 -2.59
CA GLN A 202 2.36 -29.01 -3.91
C GLN A 202 3.33 -28.79 -5.07
N TRP A 203 4.55 -28.28 -4.82
CA TRP A 203 5.55 -28.13 -5.87
C TRP A 203 5.90 -29.49 -6.52
N GLY A 204 5.45 -29.67 -7.76
CA GLY A 204 5.68 -30.89 -8.53
C GLY A 204 4.93 -32.13 -8.04
N ALA A 205 3.96 -31.97 -7.13
CA ALA A 205 3.09 -33.07 -6.69
C ALA A 205 2.09 -33.47 -7.79
N ASN A 206 1.43 -32.47 -8.40
CA ASN A 206 0.46 -32.65 -9.49
C ASN A 206 0.89 -31.86 -10.74
N PRO A 207 1.94 -32.28 -11.46
CA PRO A 207 2.42 -31.54 -12.62
C PRO A 207 1.33 -31.36 -13.69
N ASP A 208 0.43 -32.31 -13.90
CA ASP A 208 -0.65 -32.20 -14.91
C ASP A 208 -1.65 -31.06 -14.60
N GLU A 209 -1.78 -30.66 -13.34
CA GLU A 209 -2.66 -29.58 -12.90
C GLU A 209 -1.95 -28.22 -12.87
N PHE A 210 -0.67 -28.23 -12.47
CA PHE A 210 0.11 -27.02 -12.19
C PHE A 210 1.17 -26.70 -13.24
N LYS A 211 1.35 -27.51 -14.29
CA LYS A 211 2.37 -27.33 -15.33
C LYS A 211 1.77 -27.31 -16.74
N ASP A 212 2.18 -26.32 -17.53
CA ASP A 212 1.96 -26.25 -18.97
C ASP A 212 3.28 -25.95 -19.68
N GLY A 213 3.89 -26.99 -20.27
CA GLY A 213 5.22 -26.89 -20.87
C GLY A 213 6.29 -26.48 -19.86
N SER A 214 6.79 -25.24 -19.95
CA SER A 214 7.78 -24.67 -19.00
C SER A 214 7.17 -23.66 -18.02
N LEU A 215 5.84 -23.49 -18.04
CA LEU A 215 5.11 -22.61 -17.18
C LEU A 215 4.51 -23.39 -16.01
N TRP A 216 4.53 -22.80 -14.83
CA TRP A 216 3.91 -23.34 -13.64
C TRP A 216 2.95 -22.35 -13.01
N LYS A 217 1.80 -22.85 -12.54
CA LYS A 217 0.98 -22.15 -11.56
C LYS A 217 1.63 -22.26 -10.19
N VAL A 218 1.58 -21.18 -9.41
CA VAL A 218 2.10 -21.15 -8.04
C VAL A 218 0.97 -21.59 -7.11
N PRO A 219 1.08 -22.72 -6.40
CA PRO A 219 0.03 -23.16 -5.49
C PRO A 219 0.00 -22.28 -4.23
N LEU A 220 -1.18 -21.82 -3.82
CA LEU A 220 -1.37 -21.02 -2.61
C LEU A 220 -2.03 -21.84 -1.49
N LEU A 221 -1.63 -21.59 -0.24
CA LEU A 221 -2.26 -22.19 0.94
C LEU A 221 -3.66 -21.62 1.18
N ASP A 222 -3.82 -20.32 0.99
CA ASP A 222 -5.06 -19.59 1.25
C ASP A 222 -5.16 -18.39 0.31
N ARG A 223 -6.20 -18.36 -0.52
CA ARG A 223 -6.48 -17.28 -1.48
C ARG A 223 -7.17 -16.08 -0.82
N ASP A 224 -7.80 -16.28 0.33
CA ASP A 224 -8.50 -15.23 1.07
C ASP A 224 -7.56 -14.44 2.00
N ASN A 225 -6.32 -14.91 2.18
CA ASN A 225 -5.30 -14.20 2.95
C ASN A 225 -4.22 -13.58 2.06
N GLY A 226 -4.48 -12.35 1.62
CA GLY A 226 -3.55 -11.54 0.83
C GLY A 226 -2.52 -10.75 1.62
N ASP A 227 -2.34 -11.02 2.91
CA ASP A 227 -1.41 -10.29 3.77
C ASP A 227 -0.41 -11.19 4.53
N ALA A 228 0.08 -12.24 3.87
CA ALA A 228 1.13 -13.09 4.39
C ALA A 228 2.35 -12.25 4.84
N CYS A 229 2.85 -12.56 6.04
CA CYS A 229 3.98 -11.86 6.67
C CYS A 229 3.81 -10.34 6.80
N GLU A 230 2.56 -9.83 6.84
CA GLU A 230 2.26 -8.39 6.97
C GLU A 230 2.92 -7.54 5.87
N LEU A 231 2.99 -8.10 4.66
CA LEU A 231 3.68 -7.47 3.52
C LEU A 231 2.74 -6.61 2.67
N ARG A 232 1.42 -6.83 2.67
CA ARG A 232 0.48 -6.09 1.83
C ARG A 232 0.51 -4.59 2.14
N GLY A 233 0.65 -3.76 1.13
CA GLY A 233 0.74 -2.31 1.26
C GLY A 233 2.07 -1.77 1.76
N GLN A 234 3.08 -2.62 1.96
CA GLN A 234 4.45 -2.15 2.12
C GLN A 234 4.96 -1.59 0.80
N ARG A 235 5.66 -0.45 0.87
CA ARG A 235 6.45 0.06 -0.25
C ARG A 235 7.68 -0.83 -0.41
N VAL A 236 8.08 -1.11 -1.65
CA VAL A 236 9.25 -1.93 -1.95
C VAL A 236 10.25 -1.07 -2.69
N SER A 237 11.48 -1.00 -2.20
CA SER A 237 12.59 -0.36 -2.92
C SER A 237 13.30 -1.38 -3.80
N ASP A 238 14.14 -0.89 -4.73
CA ASP A 238 15.18 -1.65 -5.46
C ASP A 238 14.76 -2.86 -6.32
N LEU A 239 13.52 -3.35 -6.21
CA LEU A 239 13.00 -4.41 -7.04
C LEU A 239 12.76 -3.88 -8.45
N ARG A 240 13.24 -4.60 -9.47
CA ARG A 240 13.05 -4.28 -10.90
C ARG A 240 12.60 -5.51 -11.68
N PHE A 241 11.72 -5.32 -12.65
CA PHE A 241 11.26 -6.37 -13.58
C PHE A 241 11.70 -5.98 -14.99
N GLY A 242 12.03 -6.97 -15.81
CA GLY A 242 12.43 -6.75 -17.20
C GLY A 242 11.27 -6.96 -18.18
N GLN A 243 11.55 -6.76 -19.47
CA GLN A 243 10.54 -6.87 -20.54
C GLN A 243 10.32 -8.32 -21.01
N GLY A 244 11.33 -9.19 -20.91
CA GLY A 244 11.22 -10.61 -21.27
C GLY A 244 10.36 -11.40 -20.30
N ARG A 245 9.70 -12.48 -20.76
CA ARG A 245 8.79 -13.32 -19.94
C ARG A 245 9.46 -13.87 -18.67
N TRP A 246 10.72 -14.29 -18.76
CA TRP A 246 11.55 -14.72 -17.62
C TRP A 246 11.90 -13.59 -16.64
N ALA A 247 11.67 -12.33 -17.03
CA ALA A 247 11.91 -11.16 -16.20
C ALA A 247 10.63 -10.55 -15.62
N HIS A 248 9.48 -11.22 -15.81
CA HIS A 248 8.19 -10.86 -15.21
C HIS A 248 8.05 -11.34 -13.76
N TYR A 249 8.97 -12.21 -13.30
CA TYR A 249 9.12 -12.60 -11.90
C TYR A 249 10.53 -12.32 -11.36
N ARG A 250 10.65 -12.33 -10.03
CA ARG A 250 11.90 -12.29 -9.26
C ARG A 250 11.80 -13.28 -8.12
N TRP A 251 12.71 -14.24 -8.08
CA TRP A 251 12.88 -15.10 -6.92
C TRP A 251 13.91 -14.46 -5.99
N ILE A 252 13.50 -14.20 -4.77
CA ILE A 252 14.30 -13.64 -3.68
C ILE A 252 14.41 -14.77 -2.65
N ASP A 253 15.62 -15.18 -2.29
CA ASP A 253 15.80 -16.23 -1.28
C ASP A 253 15.61 -15.70 0.16
N ALA A 254 15.74 -16.60 1.14
CA ALA A 254 15.60 -16.26 2.56
C ALA A 254 16.72 -15.33 3.05
N GLU A 255 17.88 -15.31 2.39
CA GLU A 255 18.99 -14.42 2.70
C GLU A 255 18.78 -13.00 2.16
N GLY A 256 17.84 -12.83 1.23
CA GLY A 256 17.54 -11.56 0.60
C GLY A 256 18.16 -11.34 -0.78
N THR A 257 18.73 -12.39 -1.37
CA THR A 257 19.40 -12.35 -2.68
C THR A 257 18.42 -12.65 -3.80
N ILE A 258 18.41 -11.83 -4.84
CA ILE A 258 17.70 -12.14 -6.08
C ILE A 258 18.44 -13.27 -6.78
N ARG A 259 17.80 -14.43 -6.91
CA ARG A 259 18.37 -15.56 -7.63
C ARG A 259 18.26 -15.29 -9.14
N PRO A 260 19.38 -15.34 -9.88
CA PRO A 260 19.37 -15.03 -11.30
C PRO A 260 18.61 -16.11 -12.07
N TYR A 261 18.11 -15.72 -13.23
CA TYR A 261 17.73 -16.70 -14.24
C TYR A 261 19.02 -17.34 -14.80
N PRO A 262 19.16 -18.67 -14.83
CA PRO A 262 20.38 -19.31 -15.35
C PRO A 262 20.62 -18.90 -16.81
N GLY A 263 21.74 -18.19 -17.06
CA GLY A 263 22.11 -17.63 -18.38
C GLY A 263 22.34 -16.11 -18.40
N GLN A 264 22.16 -15.41 -17.29
CA GLN A 264 22.67 -14.04 -17.10
C GLN A 264 23.95 -14.09 -16.25
N ALA A 265 25.05 -13.59 -16.81
CA ALA A 265 26.12 -13.00 -15.99
C ALA A 265 25.66 -11.59 -15.58
N ASP A 266 26.08 -11.15 -14.40
CA ASP A 266 25.76 -9.84 -13.81
C ASP A 266 26.04 -8.66 -14.75
#